data_AF-A0A1G9CJU9-F1
#
_entry.id   AF-A0A1G9CJU9-F1
#
_cell.length_a   1.000
_cell.length_b   1.000
_cell.length_c   1.000
_cell.angle_alpha   90.00
_cell.angle_beta   90.00
_cell.angle_gamma   90.00
#
_symmetry.space_group_name_H-M   'P 1'
#
loop_
_entity.id
_entity.type
_entity.pdbx_description
1 polymer ?
#
loop_
_entity_poly.entity_id
_entity_poly.type
_entity_poly.pdbx_seq_one_letter_code
_entity_poly.pdbx_strand_id
1 'polypeptide(L)'
;MKKLCVILMGICALSLATLAQAEADPKLWAVVKEAFFPKRDIQEVDFLKIDAPRRAESGAQVPVTLTYDKAAANGVVIKKLYVIVDANPIQLASTYHLTDQLNGFQMATRIRQETDSFVRLIGETADGKLYMAKREIRAAGGCGGTVDNNEAEVRAAAGKIKMNVAAPDMGQPATVTFNIKHVMRTGLQRDLVSQGYVPAFYINKTTFTYNGKELMTVDVGVGTSEDPYMKFSFIPDAPGKLEVVATDNEGKRFTHSVDVSS
;
A
#
# COMPACT_ATOMS: atom_id res chain seq x y z
N MET A 1 62.12 -7.13 -49.56
CA MET A 1 61.81 -6.47 -48.28
C MET A 1 60.31 -6.26 -48.19
N LYS A 2 59.69 -6.84 -47.15
CA LYS A 2 58.23 -6.90 -46.90
C LYS A 2 57.61 -5.49 -46.82
N LYS A 3 56.49 -5.25 -47.49
CA LYS A 3 55.49 -4.24 -47.06
C LYS A 3 54.08 -4.79 -47.23
N LEU A 4 53.29 -4.46 -46.23
CA LEU A 4 52.18 -5.19 -45.63
C LEU A 4 50.85 -4.71 -46.21
N CYS A 5 49.92 -5.63 -46.45
CA CYS A 5 48.49 -5.35 -46.64
C CYS A 5 47.92 -4.65 -45.39
N VAL A 6 47.06 -3.65 -45.59
CA VAL A 6 45.96 -3.37 -44.64
C VAL A 6 44.73 -3.00 -45.45
N ILE A 7 43.77 -3.94 -45.48
CA ILE A 7 42.37 -3.73 -45.83
C ILE A 7 41.68 -3.26 -44.55
N LEU A 8 40.97 -2.14 -44.58
CA LEU A 8 40.09 -1.74 -43.47
C LEU A 8 38.65 -1.66 -43.99
N MET A 9 37.94 -2.76 -43.82
CA MET A 9 36.50 -2.88 -44.08
C MET A 9 35.79 -2.58 -42.75
N GLY A 10 35.21 -1.39 -42.63
CA GLY A 10 34.48 -0.97 -41.43
C GLY A 10 33.11 -1.64 -41.35
N ILE A 11 32.97 -2.62 -40.46
CA ILE A 11 31.67 -3.21 -40.09
C ILE A 11 31.10 -2.36 -38.94
N CYS A 12 30.07 -1.57 -39.25
CA CYS A 12 29.29 -0.85 -38.24
C CYS A 12 28.30 -1.84 -37.61
N ALA A 13 28.64 -2.38 -36.44
CA ALA A 13 27.73 -3.20 -35.65
C ALA A 13 26.81 -2.27 -34.83
N LEU A 14 25.58 -2.06 -35.32
CA LEU A 14 24.50 -1.51 -34.49
C LEU A 14 24.14 -2.56 -33.44
N SER A 15 24.68 -2.41 -32.23
CA SER A 15 24.19 -3.12 -31.06
C SER A 15 22.77 -2.64 -30.75
N LEU A 16 21.77 -3.48 -31.05
CA LEU A 16 20.44 -3.37 -30.48
C LEU A 16 20.56 -3.54 -28.97
N ALA A 17 20.67 -2.44 -28.24
CA ALA A 17 20.47 -2.45 -26.81
C ALA A 17 19.00 -2.79 -26.55
N THR A 18 18.73 -4.05 -26.25
CA THR A 18 17.47 -4.42 -25.62
C THR A 18 17.40 -3.65 -24.31
N LEU A 19 16.50 -2.66 -24.24
CA LEU A 19 16.07 -2.09 -22.96
C LEU A 19 15.50 -3.26 -22.15
N ALA A 20 16.34 -3.83 -21.28
CA ALA A 20 15.90 -4.83 -20.33
C ALA A 20 14.91 -4.14 -19.39
N GLN A 21 13.61 -4.34 -19.65
CA GLN A 21 12.62 -4.06 -18.64
C GLN A 21 12.87 -5.08 -17.53
N ALA A 22 13.26 -4.62 -16.34
CA ALA A 22 13.31 -5.47 -15.18
C ALA A 22 11.89 -5.96 -14.91
N GLU A 23 11.57 -7.20 -15.29
CA GLU A 23 10.29 -7.82 -14.94
C GLU A 23 10.29 -8.17 -13.45
N ALA A 24 9.08 -8.29 -12.88
CA ALA A 24 8.96 -8.71 -11.49
C ALA A 24 9.63 -10.08 -11.28
N ASP A 25 10.55 -10.18 -10.31
CA ASP A 25 11.25 -11.43 -10.02
C ASP A 25 10.38 -12.34 -9.12
N PRO A 26 9.83 -13.45 -9.65
CA PRO A 26 9.00 -14.36 -8.86
C PRO A 26 9.80 -15.09 -7.76
N LYS A 27 11.15 -15.09 -7.83
CA LYS A 27 12.01 -15.78 -6.85
C LYS A 27 12.08 -15.06 -5.51
N LEU A 28 11.81 -13.76 -5.47
CA LEU A 28 11.80 -12.98 -4.23
C LEU A 28 10.79 -13.52 -3.21
N TRP A 29 9.67 -14.06 -3.69
CA TRP A 29 8.59 -14.51 -2.82
C TRP A 29 9.00 -15.55 -1.79
N ALA A 30 9.88 -16.49 -2.14
CA ALA A 30 10.30 -17.52 -1.19
C ALA A 30 10.97 -16.91 0.05
N VAL A 31 11.80 -15.87 -0.16
CA VAL A 31 12.49 -15.15 0.92
C VAL A 31 11.52 -14.29 1.71
N VAL A 32 10.66 -13.54 1.02
CA VAL A 32 9.65 -12.67 1.66
C VAL A 32 8.67 -13.50 2.48
N LYS A 33 8.16 -14.60 1.94
CA LYS A 33 7.28 -15.53 2.65
C LYS A 33 7.92 -16.04 3.93
N GLU A 34 9.17 -16.50 3.88
CA GLU A 34 9.84 -17.04 5.06
C GLU A 34 10.11 -15.95 6.12
N ALA A 35 10.40 -14.72 5.70
CA ALA A 35 10.62 -13.61 6.62
C ALA A 35 9.36 -13.20 7.40
N PHE A 36 8.19 -13.19 6.76
CA PHE A 36 6.93 -12.74 7.38
C PHE A 36 6.06 -13.88 7.93
N PHE A 37 6.12 -15.07 7.32
CA PHE A 37 5.26 -16.21 7.62
C PHE A 37 6.06 -17.53 7.65
N PRO A 38 7.08 -17.63 8.52
CA PRO A 38 8.02 -18.75 8.52
C PRO A 38 7.29 -20.08 8.67
N LYS A 39 7.56 -21.01 7.75
CA LYS A 39 6.96 -22.36 7.74
C LYS A 39 5.42 -22.42 7.71
N ARG A 40 4.73 -21.32 7.39
CA ARG A 40 3.27 -21.29 7.28
C ARG A 40 2.85 -21.54 5.84
N ASP A 41 1.85 -22.40 5.66
CA ASP A 41 1.22 -22.59 4.36
C ASP A 41 0.32 -21.40 4.02
N ILE A 42 0.33 -21.02 2.74
CA ILE A 42 -0.47 -19.92 2.20
C ILE A 42 -1.17 -20.44 0.95
N GLN A 43 -2.50 -20.41 0.95
CA GLN A 43 -3.31 -20.86 -0.17
C GLN A 43 -3.70 -19.68 -1.07
N GLU A 44 -3.46 -19.77 -2.38
CA GLU A 44 -4.02 -18.79 -3.33
C GLU A 44 -5.53 -19.01 -3.49
N VAL A 45 -6.32 -17.93 -3.47
CA VAL A 45 -7.79 -17.98 -3.46
C VAL A 45 -8.41 -16.87 -4.29
N ASP A 46 -9.65 -17.08 -4.75
CA ASP A 46 -10.39 -16.13 -5.59
C ASP A 46 -11.22 -15.10 -4.79
N PHE A 47 -11.46 -15.36 -3.50
CA PHE A 47 -12.21 -14.44 -2.62
C PHE A 47 -11.34 -13.28 -2.09
N LEU A 48 -10.02 -13.31 -2.33
CA LEU A 48 -9.12 -12.17 -2.17
C LEU A 48 -8.77 -11.62 -3.55
N LYS A 49 -8.75 -10.30 -3.73
CA LYS A 49 -8.43 -9.67 -5.02
C LYS A 49 -7.63 -8.40 -4.85
N ILE A 50 -6.81 -8.09 -5.86
CA ILE A 50 -6.09 -6.83 -6.00
C ILE A 50 -6.36 -6.29 -7.40
N ASP A 51 -7.16 -5.24 -7.48
CA ASP A 51 -7.36 -4.48 -8.71
C ASP A 51 -6.37 -3.32 -8.77
N ALA A 52 -5.59 -3.27 -9.85
CA ALA A 52 -4.54 -2.28 -10.05
C ALA A 52 -4.20 -2.17 -11.55
N PRO A 53 -3.68 -1.02 -12.01
CA PRO A 53 -3.23 -0.88 -13.38
C PRO A 53 -2.07 -1.85 -13.66
N ARG A 54 -1.95 -2.30 -14.91
CA ARG A 54 -0.78 -3.11 -15.33
C ARG A 54 0.52 -2.33 -15.19
N ARG A 55 0.48 -1.02 -15.46
CA ARG A 55 1.59 -0.08 -15.25
C ARG A 55 1.06 1.15 -14.53
N ALA A 56 1.64 1.49 -13.38
CA ALA A 56 1.34 2.73 -12.69
C ALA A 56 2.07 3.90 -13.35
N GLU A 57 1.46 5.08 -13.32
CA GLU A 57 2.10 6.31 -13.81
C GLU A 57 3.28 6.74 -12.94
N SER A 58 3.21 6.42 -11.64
CA SER A 58 4.25 6.74 -10.66
C SER A 58 4.36 5.64 -9.60
N GLY A 59 5.58 5.18 -9.31
CA GLY A 59 5.83 4.29 -8.18
C GLY A 59 5.55 4.94 -6.83
N ALA A 60 5.52 6.27 -6.72
CA ALA A 60 5.18 6.94 -5.46
C ALA A 60 3.67 6.89 -5.14
N GLN A 61 2.83 6.65 -6.14
CA GLN A 61 1.37 6.78 -6.09
C GLN A 61 0.68 5.67 -6.88
N VAL A 62 0.93 4.40 -6.54
CA VAL A 62 0.32 3.25 -7.22
C VAL A 62 -1.09 3.02 -6.66
N PRO A 63 -2.17 3.24 -7.44
CA PRO A 63 -3.52 2.99 -6.96
C PRO A 63 -3.80 1.49 -6.92
N VAL A 64 -4.35 1.01 -5.80
CA VAL A 64 -4.78 -0.38 -5.62
C VAL A 64 -6.15 -0.43 -4.96
N THR A 65 -6.98 -1.39 -5.37
CA THR A 65 -8.19 -1.77 -4.65
C THR A 65 -8.03 -3.19 -4.13
N LEU A 66 -8.07 -3.33 -2.81
CA LEU A 66 -7.90 -4.58 -2.09
C LEU A 66 -9.29 -5.09 -1.72
N THR A 67 -9.62 -6.33 -2.07
CA THR A 67 -10.93 -6.90 -1.80
C THR A 67 -10.81 -8.21 -1.03
N TYR A 68 -11.66 -8.37 -0.02
CA TYR A 68 -12.03 -9.64 0.59
C TYR A 68 -13.55 -9.81 0.48
N ASP A 69 -13.94 -10.72 -0.41
CA ASP A 69 -15.32 -11.10 -0.67
C ASP A 69 -15.75 -12.19 0.32
N LYS A 70 -16.35 -11.77 1.44
CA LYS A 70 -16.80 -12.67 2.50
C LYS A 70 -17.86 -13.67 2.01
N ALA A 71 -18.67 -13.32 1.02
CA ALA A 71 -19.70 -14.22 0.49
C ALA A 71 -19.06 -15.35 -0.34
N ALA A 72 -18.06 -15.02 -1.16
CA ALA A 72 -17.31 -16.01 -1.93
C ALA A 72 -16.33 -16.85 -1.09
N ALA A 73 -16.06 -16.45 0.16
CA ALA A 73 -15.08 -17.10 1.03
C ALA A 73 -15.56 -18.42 1.66
N ASN A 74 -16.80 -18.86 1.41
CA ASN A 74 -17.35 -20.16 1.86
C ASN A 74 -17.12 -20.44 3.36
N GLY A 75 -17.33 -19.44 4.21
CA GLY A 75 -17.17 -19.55 5.67
C GLY A 75 -15.77 -19.26 6.20
N VAL A 76 -14.78 -19.02 5.35
CA VAL A 76 -13.47 -18.49 5.79
C VAL A 76 -13.66 -17.05 6.28
N VAL A 77 -13.25 -16.76 7.51
CA VAL A 77 -13.35 -15.42 8.11
C VAL A 77 -11.96 -14.82 8.32
N ILE A 78 -11.60 -13.87 7.47
CA ILE A 78 -10.34 -13.13 7.58
C ILE A 78 -10.46 -12.07 8.69
N LYS A 79 -9.46 -12.04 9.58
CA LYS A 79 -9.33 -11.05 10.67
C LYS A 79 -8.20 -10.06 10.43
N LYS A 80 -7.17 -10.44 9.69
CA LYS A 80 -6.10 -9.51 9.28
C LYS A 80 -5.80 -9.62 7.79
N LEU A 81 -5.46 -8.51 7.16
CA LEU A 81 -4.96 -8.45 5.79
C LEU A 81 -3.60 -7.76 5.79
N TYR A 82 -2.59 -8.41 5.19
CA TYR A 82 -1.26 -7.85 4.97
C TYR A 82 -1.12 -7.44 3.52
N VAL A 83 -0.57 -6.25 3.27
CA VAL A 83 -0.17 -5.81 1.93
C VAL A 83 1.33 -5.84 1.84
N ILE A 84 1.85 -6.72 0.99
CA ILE A 84 3.28 -6.94 0.79
C ILE A 84 3.65 -6.58 -0.64
N VAL A 85 4.75 -5.85 -0.81
CA VAL A 85 5.34 -5.53 -2.11
C VAL A 85 6.72 -6.20 -2.16
N ASP A 86 6.83 -7.28 -2.93
CA ASP A 86 7.98 -8.20 -2.87
C ASP A 86 9.33 -7.49 -3.05
N ALA A 87 9.43 -6.58 -4.02
CA ALA A 87 10.67 -5.91 -4.39
C ALA A 87 10.90 -4.56 -3.69
N ASN A 88 10.04 -4.15 -2.75
CA ASN A 88 10.31 -2.95 -1.96
C ASN A 88 11.42 -3.21 -0.92
N PRO A 89 12.27 -2.22 -0.62
CA PRO A 89 13.25 -2.35 0.47
C PRO A 89 12.62 -2.65 1.83
N ILE A 90 11.42 -2.09 2.06
CA ILE A 90 10.55 -2.42 3.20
C ILE A 90 9.26 -2.98 2.60
N GLN A 91 9.10 -4.30 2.70
CA GLN A 91 8.09 -5.03 1.92
C GLN A 91 6.67 -4.86 2.46
N LEU A 92 6.49 -4.74 3.78
CA LEU A 92 5.17 -4.59 4.40
C LEU A 92 4.67 -3.15 4.25
N ALA A 93 3.67 -2.94 3.41
CA ALA A 93 3.08 -1.62 3.15
C ALA A 93 2.02 -1.24 4.19
N SER A 94 1.18 -2.19 4.58
CA SER A 94 0.14 -1.99 5.60
C SER A 94 -0.40 -3.32 6.13
N THR A 95 -0.97 -3.27 7.33
CA THR A 95 -1.79 -4.36 7.90
C THR A 95 -3.15 -3.82 8.29
N TYR A 96 -4.24 -4.46 7.86
CA TYR A 96 -5.61 -4.11 8.23
C TYR A 96 -6.14 -5.15 9.20
N HIS A 97 -6.62 -4.71 10.36
CA HIS A 97 -7.30 -5.52 11.36
C HIS A 97 -8.79 -5.31 11.19
N LEU A 98 -9.49 -6.36 10.75
CA LEU A 98 -10.90 -6.31 10.39
C LEU A 98 -11.77 -6.72 11.56
N THR A 99 -12.88 -6.00 11.75
CA THR A 99 -13.97 -6.46 12.63
C THR A 99 -15.13 -7.00 11.81
N ASP A 100 -16.06 -7.68 12.48
CA ASP A 100 -17.24 -8.23 11.80
C ASP A 100 -18.21 -7.13 11.31
N GLN A 101 -17.98 -5.87 11.68
CA GLN A 101 -18.79 -4.71 11.27
C GLN A 101 -18.64 -4.36 9.78
N LEU A 102 -17.52 -4.68 9.14
CA LEU A 102 -17.27 -4.33 7.73
C LEU A 102 -17.99 -5.26 6.73
N ASN A 103 -18.53 -6.40 7.19
CA ASN A 103 -19.20 -7.43 6.39
C ASN A 103 -18.51 -7.76 5.04
N GLY A 104 -17.20 -8.03 5.10
CA GLY A 104 -16.32 -8.09 3.93
C GLY A 104 -15.29 -6.98 4.03
N PHE A 105 -14.56 -6.72 2.95
CA PHE A 105 -13.64 -5.60 2.88
C PHE A 105 -13.40 -5.20 1.42
N GLN A 106 -13.51 -3.91 1.14
CA GLN A 106 -13.02 -3.31 -0.09
C GLN A 106 -12.33 -2.01 0.26
N MET A 107 -11.07 -1.87 -0.11
CA MET A 107 -10.23 -0.73 0.24
C MET A 107 -9.49 -0.23 -1.00
N ALA A 108 -9.90 0.93 -1.50
CA ALA A 108 -9.12 1.67 -2.48
C ALA A 108 -8.11 2.57 -1.75
N THR A 109 -6.84 2.41 -2.08
CA THR A 109 -5.71 3.12 -1.46
C THR A 109 -4.58 3.33 -2.47
N ARG A 110 -3.47 3.92 -2.01
CA ARG A 110 -2.26 4.16 -2.80
C ARG A 110 -1.03 3.65 -2.04
N ILE A 111 -0.22 2.85 -2.72
CA ILE A 111 1.03 2.30 -2.19
C ILE A 111 2.24 2.83 -2.96
N ARG A 112 3.41 2.75 -2.33
CA ARG A 112 4.71 3.01 -2.94
C ARG A 112 5.28 1.71 -3.50
N GLN A 113 5.92 1.80 -4.67
CA GLN A 113 6.61 0.71 -5.32
C GLN A 113 7.92 1.21 -5.94
N GLU A 114 9.03 0.56 -5.60
CA GLU A 114 10.36 0.97 -6.06
C GLU A 114 10.67 0.49 -7.49
N THR A 115 10.19 -0.69 -7.86
CA THR A 115 10.43 -1.32 -9.17
C THR A 115 9.30 -2.31 -9.51
N ASP A 116 9.25 -2.82 -10.74
CA ASP A 116 8.24 -3.79 -11.17
C ASP A 116 8.21 -4.99 -10.19
N SER A 117 7.04 -5.29 -9.63
CA SER A 117 6.92 -6.22 -8.50
C SER A 117 5.55 -6.90 -8.46
N PHE A 118 5.49 -8.04 -7.78
CA PHE A 118 4.23 -8.54 -7.26
C PHE A 118 3.84 -7.75 -6.01
N VAL A 119 2.56 -7.37 -5.97
CA VAL A 119 1.87 -6.97 -4.74
C VAL A 119 1.02 -8.15 -4.29
N ARG A 120 1.04 -8.44 -2.99
CA ARG A 120 0.34 -9.55 -2.38
C ARG A 120 -0.59 -9.04 -1.30
N LEU A 121 -1.79 -9.59 -1.30
CA LEU A 121 -2.79 -9.39 -0.26
C LEU A 121 -2.94 -10.73 0.45
N ILE A 122 -2.50 -10.78 1.70
CA ILE A 122 -2.49 -12.01 2.48
C ILE A 122 -3.53 -11.88 3.60
N GLY A 123 -4.55 -12.72 3.58
CA GLY A 123 -5.56 -12.80 4.63
C GLY A 123 -5.18 -13.84 5.69
N GLU A 124 -5.29 -13.46 6.96
CA GLU A 124 -5.12 -14.34 8.11
C GLU A 124 -6.44 -14.49 8.87
N THR A 125 -6.83 -15.73 9.15
CA THR A 125 -7.97 -16.08 10.00
C THR A 125 -7.61 -16.07 11.48
N ALA A 126 -8.61 -16.13 12.37
CA ALA A 126 -8.37 -16.16 13.81
C ALA A 126 -7.54 -17.38 14.29
N ASP A 127 -7.64 -18.51 13.59
CA ASP A 127 -6.86 -19.74 13.84
C ASP A 127 -5.50 -19.74 13.11
N GLY A 128 -5.12 -18.64 12.45
CA GLY A 128 -3.82 -18.48 11.81
C GLY A 128 -3.67 -19.18 10.46
N LYS A 129 -4.75 -19.51 9.75
CA LYS A 129 -4.64 -19.94 8.34
C LYS A 129 -4.42 -18.73 7.45
N LEU A 130 -3.59 -18.91 6.42
CA LEU A 130 -3.24 -17.85 5.48
C LEU A 130 -3.77 -18.14 4.08
N TYR A 131 -4.34 -17.10 3.48
CA TYR A 131 -4.82 -17.09 2.12
C TYR A 131 -4.23 -15.90 1.37
N MET A 132 -4.08 -15.98 0.05
CA MET A 132 -3.43 -14.93 -0.72
C MET A 132 -4.10 -14.68 -2.07
N ALA A 133 -4.07 -13.42 -2.48
CA ALA A 133 -4.09 -13.02 -3.88
C ALA A 133 -2.82 -12.24 -4.22
N LYS A 134 -2.43 -12.26 -5.49
CA LYS A 134 -1.25 -11.52 -5.97
C LYS A 134 -1.54 -10.82 -7.29
N ARG A 135 -0.88 -9.70 -7.53
CA ARG A 135 -0.97 -8.92 -8.76
C ARG A 135 0.41 -8.37 -9.12
N GLU A 136 0.90 -8.70 -10.31
CA GLU A 136 2.07 -8.01 -10.88
C GLU A 136 1.67 -6.58 -11.26
N ILE A 137 2.46 -5.60 -10.84
CA ILE A 137 2.29 -4.19 -11.21
C ILE A 137 3.63 -3.67 -11.68
N ARG A 138 3.65 -2.96 -12.80
CA ARG A 138 4.84 -2.28 -13.31
C ARG A 138 4.89 -0.84 -12.81
N ALA A 139 5.91 -0.46 -12.06
CA ALA A 139 6.05 0.87 -11.46
C ALA A 139 7.51 1.08 -11.02
N ALA A 140 7.94 2.33 -10.83
CA ALA A 140 9.31 2.61 -10.39
C ALA A 140 9.44 3.88 -9.53
N GLY A 141 10.45 3.89 -8.67
CA GLY A 141 10.96 5.08 -7.97
C GLY A 141 10.14 5.60 -6.78
N GLY A 142 9.32 4.75 -6.16
CA GLY A 142 8.41 5.16 -5.09
C GLY A 142 8.98 5.28 -3.68
N CYS A 143 10.07 4.57 -3.34
CA CYS A 143 10.48 4.33 -1.96
C CYS A 143 11.79 5.01 -1.56
N GLY A 144 12.79 5.05 -2.44
CA GLY A 144 14.17 5.48 -2.13
C GLY A 144 14.67 6.77 -2.80
N GLY A 145 13.80 7.48 -3.53
CA GLY A 145 14.18 8.67 -4.31
C GLY A 145 14.69 9.87 -3.49
N THR A 146 15.07 10.93 -4.19
CA THR A 146 15.53 12.19 -3.59
C THR A 146 14.38 13.10 -3.20
N VAL A 147 14.60 13.97 -2.21
CA VAL A 147 13.62 14.96 -1.75
C VAL A 147 14.26 16.36 -1.67
N ASP A 148 13.47 17.39 -1.95
CA ASP A 148 13.90 18.81 -2.04
C ASP A 148 12.93 19.77 -1.33
N ASN A 149 12.06 19.24 -0.47
CA ASN A 149 11.06 20.03 0.24
C ASN A 149 11.55 20.43 1.63
N ASN A 150 11.05 21.57 2.11
CA ASN A 150 11.38 22.07 3.44
C ASN A 150 10.75 21.18 4.53
N GLU A 151 11.59 20.45 5.26
CA GLU A 151 11.18 19.55 6.34
C GLU A 151 10.33 20.23 7.42
N ALA A 152 10.65 21.48 7.80
CA ALA A 152 9.89 22.18 8.83
C ALA A 152 8.45 22.48 8.36
N GLU A 153 8.29 22.90 7.10
CA GLU A 153 6.98 23.22 6.52
C GLU A 153 6.12 21.98 6.33
N VAL A 154 6.68 20.89 5.80
CA VAL A 154 5.91 19.66 5.57
C VAL A 154 5.44 19.02 6.87
N ARG A 155 6.25 19.08 7.93
CA ARG A 155 5.88 18.59 9.26
C ARG A 155 4.84 19.48 9.92
N ALA A 156 4.93 20.81 9.75
CA ALA A 156 3.91 21.74 10.22
C ALA A 156 2.55 21.53 9.54
N ALA A 157 2.55 21.12 8.26
CA ALA A 157 1.33 20.82 7.52
C ALA A 157 0.71 19.43 7.81
N ALA A 158 1.47 18.52 8.43
CA ALA A 158 1.06 17.15 8.67
C ALA A 158 -0.12 17.04 9.65
N GLY A 159 -1.03 16.10 9.37
CA GLY A 159 -2.14 15.75 10.26
C GLY A 159 -3.50 16.31 9.89
N LYS A 160 -3.60 17.13 8.84
CA LYS A 160 -4.89 17.64 8.37
C LYS A 160 -5.70 16.48 7.78
N ILE A 161 -6.78 16.09 8.46
CA ILE A 161 -7.68 15.03 8.02
C ILE A 161 -8.83 15.63 7.20
N LYS A 162 -9.17 14.97 6.10
CA LYS A 162 -10.44 15.10 5.39
C LYS A 162 -11.14 13.74 5.41
N MET A 163 -12.37 13.69 5.90
CA MET A 163 -13.19 12.49 5.86
C MET A 163 -14.58 12.85 5.34
N ASN A 164 -15.12 12.03 4.45
CA ASN A 164 -16.46 12.16 3.92
C ASN A 164 -17.15 10.81 3.93
N VAL A 165 -18.46 10.79 4.15
CA VAL A 165 -19.29 9.60 4.06
C VAL A 165 -20.39 9.87 3.04
N ALA A 166 -20.35 9.15 1.93
CA ALA A 166 -21.47 9.06 1.01
C ALA A 166 -22.38 7.94 1.52
N ALA A 167 -23.39 8.33 2.30
CA ALA A 167 -24.33 7.41 2.91
C ALA A 167 -25.50 7.12 1.94
N PRO A 168 -25.80 5.85 1.64
CA PRO A 168 -27.16 5.45 1.31
C PRO A 168 -28.01 5.41 2.59
N ASP A 169 -29.29 5.08 2.43
CA ASP A 169 -30.19 4.78 3.55
C ASP A 169 -29.57 3.79 4.55
N MET A 170 -29.99 3.88 5.83
CA MET A 170 -29.51 2.98 6.88
C MET A 170 -29.73 1.51 6.49
N GLY A 171 -28.77 0.64 6.82
CA GLY A 171 -28.76 -0.76 6.41
C GLY A 171 -28.23 -1.02 4.99
N GLN A 172 -27.88 0.03 4.23
CA GLN A 172 -27.17 -0.09 2.95
C GLN A 172 -25.69 0.30 3.08
N PRO A 173 -24.80 -0.14 2.16
CA PRO A 173 -23.36 0.16 2.26
C PRO A 173 -23.02 1.65 2.11
N ALA A 174 -22.59 2.30 3.19
CA ALA A 174 -22.04 3.65 3.17
C ALA A 174 -20.59 3.67 2.73
N THR A 175 -20.24 4.58 1.81
CA THR A 175 -18.87 4.74 1.31
C THR A 175 -18.15 5.84 2.06
N VAL A 176 -17.07 5.49 2.74
CA VAL A 176 -16.16 6.41 3.42
C VAL A 176 -15.02 6.77 2.48
N THR A 177 -14.66 8.05 2.45
CA THR A 177 -13.41 8.53 1.86
C THR A 177 -12.62 9.28 2.91
N PHE A 178 -11.43 8.79 3.22
CA PHE A 178 -10.50 9.37 4.19
C PHE A 178 -9.20 9.77 3.50
N ASN A 179 -8.68 10.93 3.89
CA ASN A 179 -7.35 11.39 3.55
C ASN A 179 -6.72 12.12 4.74
N ILE A 180 -5.42 11.94 4.94
CA ILE A 180 -4.64 12.70 5.91
C ILE A 180 -3.40 13.29 5.23
N LYS A 181 -3.17 14.60 5.37
CA LYS A 181 -1.96 15.26 4.85
C LYS A 181 -0.74 14.72 5.61
N HIS A 182 0.18 14.04 4.92
CA HIS A 182 1.39 13.49 5.52
C HIS A 182 2.42 13.06 4.45
N VAL A 183 3.69 13.47 4.57
CA VAL A 183 4.73 13.18 3.55
C VAL A 183 5.18 11.72 3.46
N MET A 184 4.96 10.95 4.53
CA MET A 184 5.27 9.51 4.59
C MET A 184 6.74 9.21 4.21
N ARG A 185 7.69 9.80 4.95
CA ARG A 185 9.12 9.54 4.78
C ARG A 185 9.44 8.10 5.13
N THR A 186 10.16 7.45 4.23
CA THR A 186 10.49 6.02 4.35
C THR A 186 11.70 5.75 5.25
N GLY A 187 12.52 6.77 5.54
CA GLY A 187 13.84 6.57 6.13
C GLY A 187 14.94 6.23 5.11
N LEU A 188 14.57 6.01 3.84
CA LEU A 188 15.47 5.59 2.77
C LEU A 188 15.70 6.66 1.70
N GLN A 189 14.94 7.76 1.78
CA GLN A 189 15.05 8.87 0.84
C GLN A 189 16.29 9.71 1.13
N ARG A 190 16.91 10.26 0.09
CA ARG A 190 18.08 11.14 0.21
C ARG A 190 17.70 12.60 0.13
N ASP A 191 18.25 13.40 1.02
CA ASP A 191 18.17 14.86 0.96
C ASP A 191 19.16 15.40 -0.08
N LEU A 192 18.70 16.23 -1.01
CA LEU A 192 19.55 16.74 -2.10
C LEU A 192 20.65 17.69 -1.61
N VAL A 193 20.46 18.36 -0.48
CA VAL A 193 21.43 19.34 0.04
C VAL A 193 22.52 18.65 0.84
N SER A 194 22.14 17.89 1.87
CA SER A 194 23.06 17.22 2.79
C SER A 194 23.60 15.90 2.25
N GLN A 195 22.96 15.33 1.22
CA GLN A 195 23.24 13.99 0.66
C GLN A 195 23.01 12.82 1.65
N GLY A 196 22.53 13.12 2.86
CA GLY A 196 22.18 12.15 3.90
C GLY A 196 20.80 11.52 3.71
N TYR A 197 20.49 10.50 4.51
CA TYR A 197 19.15 9.92 4.56
C TYR A 197 18.22 10.77 5.42
N VAL A 198 17.00 11.00 4.93
CA VAL A 198 15.95 11.68 5.68
C VAL A 198 15.32 10.70 6.66
N PRO A 199 15.24 11.02 7.97
CA PRO A 199 14.63 10.15 8.97
C PRO A 199 13.18 9.74 8.61
N ALA A 200 12.78 8.55 9.05
CA ALA A 200 11.43 8.06 8.85
C ALA A 200 10.43 8.93 9.62
N PHE A 201 9.36 9.32 8.94
CA PHE A 201 8.28 10.16 9.45
C PHE A 201 7.01 9.81 8.69
N TYR A 202 6.14 9.01 9.30
CA TYR A 202 4.98 8.40 8.65
C TYR A 202 3.83 8.20 9.64
N ILE A 203 2.60 8.20 9.13
CA ILE A 203 1.43 7.71 9.87
C ILE A 203 1.65 6.24 10.12
N ASN A 204 1.67 5.81 11.39
CA ASN A 204 1.92 4.42 11.77
C ASN A 204 0.64 3.65 12.10
N LYS A 205 -0.44 4.35 12.46
CA LYS A 205 -1.71 3.72 12.83
C LYS A 205 -2.90 4.59 12.48
N THR A 206 -4.01 3.97 12.08
CA THR A 206 -5.31 4.63 11.91
C THR A 206 -6.43 3.70 12.38
N THR A 207 -7.27 4.14 13.30
CA THR A 207 -8.42 3.37 13.83
C THR A 207 -9.71 4.09 13.47
N PHE A 208 -10.67 3.35 12.89
CA PHE A 208 -12.00 3.83 12.54
C PHE A 208 -13.04 3.21 13.45
N THR A 209 -13.90 4.05 14.04
CA THR A 209 -14.99 3.61 14.92
C THR A 209 -16.31 4.23 14.49
N TYR A 210 -17.39 3.46 14.57
CA TYR A 210 -18.76 3.93 14.34
C TYR A 210 -19.61 3.69 15.58
N ASN A 211 -20.19 4.76 16.14
CA ASN A 211 -20.96 4.68 17.38
C ASN A 211 -20.21 3.97 18.52
N GLY A 212 -18.91 4.27 18.66
CA GLY A 212 -18.03 3.67 19.66
C GLY A 212 -17.61 2.22 19.38
N LYS A 213 -18.12 1.57 18.32
CA LYS A 213 -17.71 0.23 17.89
C LYS A 213 -16.61 0.32 16.84
N GLU A 214 -15.55 -0.47 16.98
CA GLU A 214 -14.47 -0.50 16.00
C GLU A 214 -14.91 -1.13 14.68
N LEU A 215 -14.66 -0.43 13.57
CA LEU A 215 -14.82 -0.94 12.21
C LEU A 215 -13.54 -1.66 11.77
N MET A 216 -12.40 -0.98 11.91
CA MET A 216 -11.08 -1.54 11.65
C MET A 216 -9.99 -0.67 12.25
N THR A 217 -8.83 -1.29 12.41
CA THR A 217 -7.56 -0.64 12.67
C THR A 217 -6.59 -0.94 11.53
N VAL A 218 -5.81 0.05 11.12
CA VAL A 218 -4.79 -0.07 10.08
C VAL A 218 -3.44 0.26 10.68
N ASP A 219 -2.51 -0.69 10.67
CA ASP A 219 -1.09 -0.40 10.87
C ASP A 219 -0.54 0.05 9.53
N VAL A 220 -0.23 1.34 9.44
CA VAL A 220 0.20 1.98 8.21
C VAL A 220 1.73 1.92 8.16
N GLY A 221 2.27 1.31 7.11
CA GLY A 221 3.71 1.24 6.88
C GLY A 221 4.19 2.33 5.93
N VAL A 222 5.51 2.49 5.88
CA VAL A 222 6.18 3.41 4.94
C VAL A 222 6.00 3.04 3.46
N GLY A 223 5.51 1.83 3.17
CA GLY A 223 5.05 1.44 1.84
C GLY A 223 3.72 2.07 1.43
N THR A 224 3.04 2.81 2.30
CA THR A 224 1.87 3.63 1.95
C THR A 224 2.31 4.97 1.34
N SER A 225 1.61 5.42 0.30
CA SER A 225 1.93 6.67 -0.41
C SER A 225 1.77 7.93 0.44
N GLU A 226 2.44 9.01 0.02
CA GLU A 226 2.20 10.36 0.54
C GLU A 226 0.71 10.73 0.49
N ASP A 227 0.29 11.46 1.51
CA ASP A 227 -1.09 11.81 1.83
C ASP A 227 -1.99 10.56 1.86
N PRO A 228 -1.80 9.66 2.86
CA PRO A 228 -2.52 8.39 2.92
C PRO A 228 -4.01 8.56 2.64
N TYR A 229 -4.51 7.73 1.73
CA TYR A 229 -5.90 7.74 1.27
C TYR A 229 -6.50 6.36 1.47
N MET A 230 -7.73 6.34 1.98
CA MET A 230 -8.49 5.12 2.20
C MET A 230 -9.93 5.38 1.79
N LYS A 231 -10.43 4.61 0.83
CA LYS A 231 -11.84 4.57 0.49
C LYS A 231 -12.36 3.16 0.70
N PHE A 232 -13.33 3.03 1.59
CA PHE A 232 -13.90 1.75 2.00
C PHE A 232 -15.39 1.90 2.27
N SER A 233 -16.07 0.78 2.48
CA SER A 233 -17.49 0.77 2.83
C SER A 233 -17.75 0.05 4.14
N PHE A 234 -18.81 0.46 4.82
CA PHE A 234 -19.40 -0.24 5.97
C PHE A 234 -20.92 -0.07 5.93
N ILE A 235 -21.66 -0.85 6.72
CA ILE A 235 -23.12 -0.76 6.78
C ILE A 235 -23.51 -0.10 8.12
N PRO A 236 -23.96 1.17 8.12
CA PRO A 236 -24.48 1.80 9.32
C PRO A 236 -25.85 1.19 9.69
N ASP A 237 -26.02 0.83 10.95
CA ASP A 237 -27.24 0.22 11.50
C ASP A 237 -28.25 1.26 12.03
N ALA A 238 -27.75 2.43 12.47
CA ALA A 238 -28.54 3.55 12.95
C ALA A 238 -27.76 4.85 12.75
N PRO A 239 -28.41 6.04 12.69
CA PRO A 239 -27.72 7.31 12.65
C PRO A 239 -26.67 7.44 13.76
N GLY A 240 -25.54 8.06 13.44
CA GLY A 240 -24.39 7.96 14.32
C GLY A 240 -23.18 8.74 13.88
N LYS A 241 -22.08 8.54 14.60
CA LYS A 241 -20.83 9.24 14.38
C LYS A 241 -19.76 8.27 13.90
N LEU A 242 -19.18 8.56 12.74
CA LEU A 242 -17.97 7.91 12.26
C LEU A 242 -16.77 8.73 12.71
N GLU A 243 -15.85 8.08 13.41
CA GLU A 243 -14.68 8.71 14.00
C GLU A 243 -13.41 8.01 13.51
N VAL A 244 -12.35 8.80 13.36
CA VAL A 244 -11.02 8.31 13.02
C VAL A 244 -9.99 8.87 13.99
N VAL A 245 -9.08 8.01 14.43
CA VAL A 245 -7.90 8.36 15.20
C VAL A 245 -6.68 7.87 14.43
N ALA A 246 -5.81 8.79 14.01
CA ALA A 246 -4.53 8.47 13.39
C ALA A 246 -3.37 8.88 14.29
N THR A 247 -2.25 8.16 14.22
CA THR A 247 -1.00 8.53 14.89
C THR A 247 0.17 8.47 13.92
N ASP A 248 1.18 9.30 14.14
CA ASP A 248 2.48 9.16 13.48
C ASP A 248 3.48 8.37 14.34
N ASN A 249 4.60 8.00 13.74
CA ASN A 249 5.68 7.25 14.39
C ASN A 249 6.44 8.04 15.47
N GLU A 250 6.09 9.30 15.71
CA GLU A 250 6.65 10.15 16.77
C GLU A 250 5.63 10.42 17.90
N GLY A 251 4.45 9.79 17.82
CA GLY A 251 3.43 9.82 18.86
C GLY A 251 2.43 10.97 18.74
N LYS A 252 2.48 11.78 17.68
CA LYS A 252 1.44 12.80 17.46
C LYS A 252 0.14 12.12 17.09
N ARG A 253 -0.96 12.62 17.66
CA ARG A 253 -2.31 12.08 17.49
C ARG A 253 -3.20 13.06 16.72
N PHE A 254 -3.92 12.55 15.75
CA PHE A 254 -4.85 13.29 14.91
C PHE A 254 -6.23 12.64 14.99
N THR A 255 -7.27 13.45 15.14
CA THR A 255 -8.64 12.95 15.25
C THR A 255 -9.56 13.71 14.34
N HIS A 256 -10.54 13.03 13.78
CA HIS A 256 -11.62 13.65 13.04
C HIS A 256 -12.89 12.82 13.16
N SER A 257 -14.02 13.45 12.94
CA SER A 257 -15.31 12.76 12.99
C SER A 257 -16.31 13.42 12.07
N VAL A 258 -17.23 12.62 11.55
CA VAL A 258 -18.33 13.08 10.71
C VAL A 258 -19.61 12.38 11.16
N ASP A 259 -20.70 13.11 11.10
CA ASP A 259 -22.01 12.53 11.35
C ASP A 259 -22.46 11.74 10.12
N VAL A 260 -23.11 10.61 10.36
CA VAL A 260 -23.72 9.74 9.36
C VAL A 260 -25.20 9.71 9.66
N SER A 261 -25.96 10.48 8.90
CA SER A 261 -27.42 10.53 8.94
C SER A 261 -28.01 9.97 7.65
N SER A 262 -29.30 9.64 7.71
CA SER A 262 -30.16 9.53 6.52
C SER A 262 -30.38 10.89 5.87
#